data_AF-A0A2D5Y7R1-F1
#
_entry.id   AF-A0A2D5Y7R1-F1
#
_cell.length_a   1.000
_cell.length_b   1.000
_cell.length_c   1.000
_cell.angle_alpha   90.00
_cell.angle_beta   90.00
_cell.angle_gamma   90.00
#
_symmetry.space_group_name_H-M   'P 1'
#
loop_
_entity.id
_entity.type
_entity.pdbx_description
1 polymer ?
#
loop_
_entity_poly.entity_id
_entity_poly.type
_entity_poly.pdbx_seq_one_letter_code
_entity_poly.pdbx_strand_id
1 'polypeptide(L)'
;MNCLFSNQKPYLLEPHVLVDSPLPIFKSIGQLLSENVWELLGLFLIFLLCTLFYFLRKKKSVEAISETKETAVDPFVEVIEQLDKLAATSPQPAPKPFIFRLSEILRLYVERQFDLPALECTGEEFIKEVTIHPFLRQKFEEPLKDFVQRGDRIKYSTEQFHAKQLDELLKSARDFVTQANSELESQRMVQQEKLTPLPQAYQR
;
A
#
# COMPACT_ATOMS: atom_id res chain seq x y z
N MET A 1 -1.58 50.95 -51.60
CA MET A 1 -3.05 50.95 -51.66
C MET A 1 -3.57 51.26 -50.26
N ASN A 2 -3.73 52.54 -49.95
CA ASN A 2 -4.17 53.01 -48.63
C ASN A 2 -5.65 53.39 -48.74
N CYS A 3 -6.54 52.55 -48.21
CA CYS A 3 -7.95 52.91 -48.10
C CYS A 3 -8.13 53.87 -46.90
N LEU A 4 -8.23 55.15 -47.22
CA LEU A 4 -8.76 56.19 -46.34
C LEU A 4 -10.25 55.91 -46.09
N PHE A 5 -10.56 55.24 -44.98
CA PHE A 5 -11.94 55.19 -44.51
C PHE A 5 -12.29 56.50 -43.82
N SER A 6 -12.99 57.32 -44.60
CA SER A 6 -13.72 58.51 -44.20
C SER A 6 -14.55 58.25 -42.93
N ASN A 7 -14.26 58.99 -41.87
CA ASN A 7 -15.02 58.98 -40.63
C ASN A 7 -16.24 59.91 -40.80
N GLN A 8 -17.26 59.44 -41.53
CA GLN A 8 -18.55 60.11 -41.59
C GLN A 8 -19.42 59.66 -40.42
N LYS A 9 -19.71 60.59 -39.51
CA LYS A 9 -20.70 60.41 -38.44
C LYS A 9 -22.09 60.20 -39.08
N PRO A 10 -22.86 59.15 -38.72
CA PRO A 10 -24.24 59.02 -39.16
C PRO A 10 -25.11 60.01 -38.37
N TYR A 11 -25.53 61.09 -39.02
CA TYR A 11 -26.31 62.18 -38.43
C TYR A 11 -27.82 61.87 -38.32
N LEU A 12 -28.20 60.63 -37.99
CA LEU A 12 -29.60 60.20 -37.90
C LEU A 12 -29.96 59.36 -36.66
N LEU A 13 -29.12 59.36 -35.61
CA LEU A 13 -29.42 58.69 -34.34
C LEU A 13 -29.43 59.71 -33.19
N GLU A 14 -30.36 59.54 -32.24
CA GLU A 14 -30.51 60.39 -31.06
C GLU A 14 -29.18 60.48 -30.29
N PRO A 15 -28.82 61.67 -29.73
CA PRO A 15 -27.54 61.88 -29.05
C PRO A 15 -27.32 61.04 -27.79
N HIS A 16 -28.34 60.30 -27.34
CA HIS A 16 -28.30 59.42 -26.16
C HIS A 16 -28.37 57.92 -26.49
N VAL A 17 -28.26 57.51 -27.76
CA VAL A 17 -28.17 56.07 -28.09
C VAL A 17 -26.82 55.53 -27.61
N LEU A 18 -26.85 54.76 -26.52
CA LEU A 18 -25.72 53.97 -26.04
C LEU A 18 -25.39 52.91 -27.11
N VAL A 19 -24.26 53.08 -27.79
CA VAL A 19 -23.73 52.08 -28.70
C VAL A 19 -23.15 50.96 -27.85
N ASP A 20 -23.89 49.86 -27.72
CA ASP A 20 -23.40 48.69 -27.01
C ASP A 20 -22.18 48.11 -27.75
N SER A 21 -21.07 48.02 -27.03
CA SER A 21 -19.87 47.39 -27.53
C SER A 21 -20.12 45.88 -27.69
N PRO A 22 -19.63 45.22 -28.75
CA PRO A 22 -19.81 43.78 -28.88
C PRO A 22 -19.12 43.07 -27.72
N LEU A 23 -19.86 42.23 -27.00
CA LEU A 23 -19.32 41.44 -25.90
C LEU A 23 -18.24 40.47 -26.45
N PRO A 24 -17.02 40.48 -25.92
CA PRO A 24 -15.99 39.54 -26.35
C PRO A 24 -16.42 38.11 -25.99
N ILE A 25 -16.62 37.28 -27.01
CA ILE A 25 -17.14 35.90 -26.87
C ILE A 25 -16.13 34.98 -26.15
N PHE A 26 -14.84 35.34 -26.13
CA PHE A 26 -13.79 34.61 -25.42
C PHE A 26 -13.19 35.47 -24.33
N LYS A 27 -13.43 35.11 -23.07
CA LYS A 27 -12.69 35.66 -21.93
C LYS A 27 -11.23 35.20 -22.03
N SER A 28 -10.29 36.12 -21.88
CA SER A 28 -8.86 35.79 -21.83
C SER A 28 -8.59 34.90 -20.61
N ILE A 29 -7.72 33.90 -20.74
CA ILE A 29 -7.35 32.98 -19.66
C ILE A 29 -6.95 33.76 -18.40
N GLY A 30 -6.25 34.90 -18.56
CA GLY A 30 -5.87 35.76 -17.43
C GLY A 30 -7.05 36.40 -16.68
N GLN A 31 -8.13 36.76 -17.37
CA GLN A 31 -9.34 37.30 -16.72
C GLN A 31 -10.06 36.24 -15.90
N LEU A 32 -10.16 35.01 -16.42
CA LEU A 32 -10.75 33.87 -15.72
C LEU A 32 -9.96 33.51 -14.45
N LEU A 33 -8.61 33.56 -14.51
CA LEU A 33 -7.79 33.32 -13.32
C LEU A 33 -7.99 34.39 -12.25
N SER A 34 -8.15 35.66 -12.63
CA SER A 34 -8.32 36.77 -11.66
C SER A 34 -9.71 36.83 -11.03
N GLU A 35 -10.74 36.37 -11.74
CA GLU A 35 -12.14 36.39 -11.27
C GLU A 35 -12.40 35.23 -10.29
N ASN A 36 -11.69 34.10 -10.45
CA ASN A 36 -11.92 32.86 -9.71
C ASN A 36 -10.71 32.46 -8.84
N VAL A 37 -9.88 33.43 -8.43
CA VAL A 37 -8.67 33.17 -7.60
C VAL A 37 -9.00 32.36 -6.36
N TRP A 38 -10.11 32.67 -5.68
CA TRP A 38 -10.52 31.95 -4.47
C TRP A 38 -10.97 30.51 -4.74
N GLU A 39 -11.59 30.23 -5.88
CA GLU A 39 -11.99 28.87 -6.25
C GLU A 39 -10.76 28.02 -6.56
N LEU A 40 -9.78 28.59 -7.28
CA LEU A 40 -8.51 27.93 -7.57
C LEU A 40 -7.70 27.69 -6.29
N LEU A 41 -7.68 28.65 -5.36
CA LEU A 41 -7.03 28.49 -4.06
C LEU A 41 -7.69 27.38 -3.25
N GLY A 42 -9.02 27.28 -3.29
CA GLY A 42 -9.79 26.22 -2.64
C GLY A 42 -9.45 24.84 -3.21
N LEU A 43 -9.43 24.68 -4.53
CA LEU A 43 -9.04 23.44 -5.19
C LEU A 43 -7.59 23.04 -4.87
N PHE A 44 -6.67 24.01 -4.85
CA PHE A 44 -5.28 23.76 -4.49
C PHE A 44 -5.13 23.32 -3.03
N LEU A 45 -5.89 23.94 -2.11
CA LEU A 45 -5.91 23.53 -0.70
C LEU A 45 -6.50 22.12 -0.53
N ILE A 46 -7.58 21.79 -1.24
CA ILE A 46 -8.14 20.43 -1.23
C ILE A 46 -7.13 19.43 -1.79
N PHE A 47 -6.45 19.75 -2.88
CA PHE A 47 -5.39 18.91 -3.44
C PHE A 47 -4.26 18.70 -2.43
N LEU A 48 -3.77 19.75 -1.77
CA LEU A 48 -2.76 19.65 -0.71
C LEU A 48 -3.24 18.82 0.48
N LEU A 49 -4.49 19.01 0.93
CA LEU A 49 -5.10 18.23 2.01
C LEU A 49 -5.26 16.76 1.63
N CYS A 50 -5.68 16.44 0.40
CA CYS A 50 -5.77 15.07 -0.10
C CYS A 50 -4.39 14.42 -0.20
N THR A 51 -3.39 15.16 -0.70
CA THR A 51 -2.01 14.68 -0.83
C THR A 51 -1.39 14.45 0.54
N LEU A 52 -1.57 15.40 1.47
CA LEU A 52 -1.16 15.28 2.86
C LEU A 52 -1.89 14.11 3.55
N PHE A 53 -3.19 13.97 3.35
CA PHE A 53 -3.99 12.86 3.89
C PHE A 53 -3.53 11.51 3.34
N TYR A 54 -3.19 11.43 2.04
CA TYR A 54 -2.63 10.23 1.42
C TYR A 54 -1.26 9.87 2.02
N PHE A 55 -0.36 10.86 2.18
CA PHE A 55 0.93 10.66 2.83
C PHE A 55 0.81 10.30 4.32
N LEU A 56 -0.13 10.93 5.03
CA LEU A 56 -0.41 10.61 6.43
C LEU A 56 -1.05 9.22 6.56
N ARG A 57 -1.94 8.80 5.67
CA ARG A 57 -2.47 7.42 5.66
C ARG A 57 -1.37 6.39 5.39
N LYS A 58 -0.43 6.69 4.49
CA LYS A 58 0.74 5.84 4.26
C LYS A 58 1.63 5.69 5.52
N LYS A 59 1.64 6.69 6.42
CA LYS A 59 2.31 6.60 7.72
C LYS A 59 1.42 6.05 8.86
N LYS A 60 0.09 6.16 8.77
CA LYS A 60 -0.83 5.86 9.86
C LYS A 60 -1.35 4.42 9.88
N SER A 61 -1.14 3.63 8.82
CA SER A 61 -1.38 2.17 8.89
C SER A 61 -0.39 1.47 9.84
N VAL A 62 0.72 2.13 10.20
CA VAL A 62 1.67 1.70 11.23
C VAL A 62 1.19 2.09 12.65
N GLU A 63 0.28 3.06 12.81
CA GLU A 63 -0.11 3.59 14.13
C GLU A 63 -1.57 3.32 14.54
N ALA A 64 -2.48 2.96 13.63
CA ALA A 64 -3.89 2.68 14.01
C ALA A 64 -4.11 1.30 14.68
N ILE A 65 -3.07 0.45 14.74
CA ILE A 65 -3.03 -0.75 15.59
C ILE A 65 -2.24 -0.46 16.90
N SER A 66 -1.67 0.74 17.03
CA SER A 66 -0.87 1.18 18.18
C SER A 66 -1.69 1.95 19.24
N GLU A 67 -2.97 1.58 19.42
CA GLU A 67 -3.71 1.90 20.66
C GLU A 67 -3.84 0.66 21.57
N THR A 68 -3.13 -0.44 21.27
CA THR A 68 -2.80 -1.47 22.27
C THR A 68 -1.30 -1.42 22.54
N LYS A 69 -0.90 -0.40 23.30
CA LYS A 69 0.39 -0.36 23.97
C LYS A 69 0.36 -1.31 25.18
N GLU A 70 0.17 -2.59 24.94
CA GLU A 70 0.43 -3.65 25.93
C GLU A 70 1.15 -4.79 25.21
N THR A 71 2.46 -4.87 25.47
CA THR A 71 3.46 -5.79 24.90
C THR A 71 3.69 -5.68 23.38
N ALA A 72 4.83 -5.09 22.99
CA ALA A 72 5.40 -5.30 21.67
C ALA A 72 5.88 -6.77 21.58
N VAL A 73 4.92 -7.69 21.41
CA VAL A 73 5.20 -9.10 21.19
C VAL A 73 5.89 -9.23 19.84
N ASP A 74 6.98 -9.98 19.80
CA ASP A 74 7.70 -10.30 18.58
C ASP A 74 6.74 -10.97 17.57
N PRO A 75 6.58 -10.41 16.34
CA PRO A 75 5.71 -10.98 15.31
C PRO A 75 5.95 -12.47 15.06
N PHE A 76 7.21 -12.93 15.18
CA PHE A 76 7.54 -14.35 15.03
C PHE A 76 6.88 -15.21 16.13
N VAL A 77 7.01 -14.81 17.39
CA VAL A 77 6.47 -15.54 18.53
C VAL A 77 4.94 -15.63 18.44
N GLU A 78 4.28 -14.52 18.12
CA GLU A 78 2.82 -14.48 17.97
C GLU A 78 2.34 -15.43 16.88
N VAL A 79 3.03 -15.47 15.74
CA VAL A 79 2.64 -16.29 14.59
C VAL A 79 2.85 -17.76 14.87
N ILE A 80 3.96 -18.15 15.51
CA ILE A 80 4.18 -19.54 15.94
C ILE A 80 3.08 -20.00 16.89
N GLU A 81 2.70 -19.17 17.87
CA GLU A 81 1.61 -19.49 18.79
C GLU A 81 0.27 -19.67 18.04
N GLN A 82 -0.02 -18.81 17.07
CA GLN A 82 -1.24 -18.94 16.26
C GLN A 82 -1.24 -20.19 15.38
N LEU A 83 -0.10 -20.57 14.80
CA LEU A 83 0.04 -21.80 14.04
C LEU A 83 -0.15 -23.04 14.94
N ASP A 84 0.37 -23.01 16.16
CA ASP A 84 0.22 -24.11 17.11
C ASP A 84 -1.21 -24.27 17.60
N LYS A 85 -1.91 -23.15 17.87
CA LYS A 85 -3.35 -23.15 18.17
C LYS A 85 -4.16 -23.73 17.02
N LEU A 86 -3.84 -23.34 15.77
CA LEU A 86 -4.52 -23.84 14.59
C LEU A 86 -4.31 -25.36 14.41
N ALA A 87 -3.09 -25.84 14.66
CA ALA A 87 -2.76 -27.27 14.60
C ALA A 87 -3.41 -28.09 15.72
N ALA A 88 -3.53 -27.53 16.93
CA ALA A 88 -4.08 -28.21 18.10
C ALA A 88 -5.61 -28.23 18.16
N THR A 89 -6.30 -27.53 17.25
CA THR A 89 -7.76 -27.43 17.26
C THR A 89 -8.41 -28.79 16.95
N SER A 90 -9.28 -29.26 17.86
CA SER A 90 -10.01 -30.53 17.74
C SER A 90 -11.51 -30.37 18.06
N PRO A 91 -12.42 -30.87 17.20
CA PRO A 91 -12.15 -31.53 15.93
C PRO A 91 -11.52 -30.57 14.92
N GLN A 92 -10.70 -31.09 14.00
CA GLN A 92 -10.04 -30.29 12.99
C GLN A 92 -11.11 -29.53 12.17
N PRO A 93 -10.93 -28.21 11.93
CA PRO A 93 -11.86 -27.45 11.13
C PRO A 93 -11.89 -27.99 9.69
N ALA A 94 -13.00 -27.74 9.00
CA ALA A 94 -13.12 -28.11 7.60
C ALA A 94 -11.99 -27.47 6.76
N PRO A 95 -11.55 -28.11 5.65
CA PRO A 95 -10.40 -27.65 4.85
C PRO A 95 -10.45 -26.17 4.45
N LYS A 96 -11.62 -25.67 4.07
CA LYS A 96 -11.79 -24.27 3.64
C LYS A 96 -11.53 -23.28 4.78
N PRO A 97 -12.30 -23.30 5.90
CA PRO A 97 -12.01 -22.46 7.06
C PRO A 97 -10.56 -22.54 7.56
N PHE A 98 -9.99 -23.74 7.57
CA PHE A 98 -8.60 -23.95 7.97
C PHE A 98 -7.62 -23.14 7.10
N ILE A 99 -7.77 -23.21 5.77
CA ILE A 99 -6.89 -22.50 4.84
C ILE A 99 -7.12 -21.00 4.82
N PHE A 100 -8.35 -20.52 5.01
CA PHE A 100 -8.59 -19.10 5.22
C PHE A 100 -7.82 -18.58 6.44
N ARG A 101 -7.91 -19.30 7.57
CA ARG A 101 -7.20 -18.90 8.79
C ARG A 101 -5.68 -19.00 8.67
N LEU A 102 -5.18 -20.09 8.08
CA LEU A 102 -3.74 -20.27 7.86
C LEU A 102 -3.17 -19.18 6.95
N SER A 103 -3.89 -18.83 5.87
CA SER A 103 -3.49 -17.77 4.95
C SER A 103 -3.49 -16.39 5.63
N GLU A 104 -4.44 -16.12 6.51
CA GLU A 104 -4.50 -14.88 7.29
C GLU A 104 -3.31 -14.77 8.25
N ILE A 105 -3.00 -15.82 9.01
CA ILE A 105 -1.84 -15.87 9.92
C ILE A 105 -0.54 -15.61 9.16
N LEU A 106 -0.34 -16.29 8.03
CA LEU A 106 0.86 -16.14 7.21
C LEU A 106 0.99 -14.72 6.64
N ARG A 107 -0.10 -14.17 6.10
CA ARG A 107 -0.08 -12.82 5.51
C ARG A 107 0.16 -11.76 6.57
N LEU A 108 -0.45 -11.87 7.75
CA LEU A 108 -0.20 -10.95 8.86
C LEU A 108 1.28 -10.95 9.28
N TYR A 109 1.92 -12.12 9.34
CA TYR A 109 3.36 -12.23 9.59
C TYR A 109 4.16 -11.47 8.53
N VAL A 110 3.85 -11.73 7.26
CA VAL A 110 4.58 -11.12 6.14
C VAL A 110 4.41 -9.60 6.14
N GLU A 111 3.20 -9.11 6.39
CA GLU A 111 2.89 -7.68 6.44
C GLU A 111 3.67 -6.97 7.56
N ARG A 112 3.67 -7.54 8.76
CA ARG A 112 4.38 -6.95 9.90
C ARG A 112 5.90 -7.02 9.76
N GLN A 113 6.42 -8.09 9.18
CA GLN A 113 7.86 -8.33 9.13
C GLN A 113 8.55 -7.67 7.93
N PHE A 114 7.83 -7.50 6.81
CA PHE A 114 8.39 -7.00 5.55
C PHE A 114 7.75 -5.69 5.06
N ASP A 115 6.86 -5.09 5.85
CA ASP A 115 6.22 -3.80 5.55
C ASP A 115 5.54 -3.78 4.16
N LEU A 116 4.76 -4.82 3.87
CA LEU A 116 4.01 -4.98 2.61
C LEU A 116 2.54 -5.31 2.87
N PRO A 117 1.58 -4.81 2.07
CA PRO A 117 0.14 -4.91 2.36
C PRO A 117 -0.45 -6.30 2.09
N ALA A 118 -0.01 -7.33 2.80
CA ALA A 118 -0.33 -8.72 2.49
C ALA A 118 -1.79 -9.09 2.74
N LEU A 119 -2.44 -8.52 3.78
CA LEU A 119 -3.82 -8.84 4.13
C LEU A 119 -4.84 -8.22 3.18
N GLU A 120 -4.55 -7.02 2.67
CA GLU A 120 -5.42 -6.30 1.75
C GLU A 120 -5.31 -6.79 0.29
N CYS A 121 -4.29 -7.59 -0.01
CA CYS A 121 -4.06 -8.14 -1.34
C CYS A 121 -4.83 -9.44 -1.62
N THR A 122 -5.26 -9.59 -2.88
CA THR A 122 -5.59 -10.90 -3.45
C THR A 122 -4.37 -11.82 -3.51
N GLY A 123 -4.57 -13.12 -3.75
CA GLY A 123 -3.45 -14.08 -3.87
C GLY A 123 -2.43 -13.68 -4.94
N GLU A 124 -2.89 -13.20 -6.10
CA GLU A 124 -2.02 -12.75 -7.20
C GLU A 124 -1.27 -11.46 -6.87
N GLU A 125 -1.95 -10.47 -6.26
CA GLU A 125 -1.33 -9.22 -5.83
C GLU A 125 -0.28 -9.45 -4.74
N PHE A 126 -0.56 -10.35 -3.79
CA PHE A 126 0.39 -10.73 -2.76
C PHE A 126 1.69 -11.29 -3.38
N ILE A 127 1.60 -12.16 -4.39
CA ILE A 127 2.80 -12.67 -5.07
C ILE A 127 3.52 -11.57 -5.84
N LYS A 128 2.81 -10.60 -6.44
CA LYS A 128 3.46 -9.44 -7.07
C LYS A 128 4.27 -8.63 -6.06
N GLU A 129 3.71 -8.33 -4.88
CA GLU A 129 4.43 -7.63 -3.80
C GLU A 129 5.68 -8.42 -3.35
N VAL A 130 5.56 -9.75 -3.22
CA VAL A 130 6.68 -10.65 -2.91
C VAL A 130 7.80 -10.57 -3.96
N THR A 131 7.46 -10.56 -5.25
CA THR A 131 8.45 -10.44 -6.34
C THR A 131 9.11 -9.07 -6.38
N ILE A 132 8.43 -8.01 -5.94
CA ILE A 132 8.99 -6.65 -5.87
C ILE A 132 9.95 -6.51 -4.69
N HIS A 133 9.65 -7.16 -3.55
CA HIS A 133 10.47 -7.09 -2.35
C HIS A 133 11.81 -7.85 -2.50
N PRO A 134 12.98 -7.18 -2.51
CA PRO A 134 14.26 -7.82 -2.91
C PRO A 134 14.64 -9.06 -2.09
N PHE A 135 14.43 -9.00 -0.77
CA PHE A 135 14.76 -10.11 0.13
C PHE A 135 13.82 -11.31 -0.06
N LEU A 136 12.53 -11.06 -0.26
CA LEU A 136 11.53 -12.12 -0.41
C LEU A 136 11.67 -12.76 -1.78
N ARG A 137 11.84 -11.95 -2.83
CA ARG A 137 12.14 -12.42 -4.18
C ARG A 137 13.30 -13.40 -4.20
N GLN A 138 14.40 -13.05 -3.54
CA GLN A 138 15.63 -13.86 -3.60
C GLN A 138 15.51 -15.19 -2.86
N LYS A 139 14.80 -15.23 -1.72
CA LYS A 139 14.85 -16.37 -0.80
C LYS A 139 13.53 -17.14 -0.66
N PHE A 140 12.39 -16.49 -0.92
CA PHE A 140 11.08 -16.98 -0.50
C PHE A 140 9.95 -16.84 -1.54
N GLU A 141 10.23 -16.37 -2.76
CA GLU A 141 9.23 -16.24 -3.84
C GLU A 141 8.55 -17.57 -4.15
N GLU A 142 9.32 -18.61 -4.47
CA GLU A 142 8.78 -19.92 -4.85
C GLU A 142 8.00 -20.61 -3.72
N PRO A 143 8.49 -20.68 -2.47
CA PRO A 143 7.70 -21.22 -1.35
C PRO A 143 6.37 -20.50 -1.12
N LEU A 144 6.35 -19.16 -1.18
CA LEU A 144 5.13 -18.37 -0.99
C LEU A 144 4.16 -18.57 -2.16
N LYS A 145 4.67 -18.66 -3.38
CA LYS A 145 3.88 -18.95 -4.58
C LYS A 145 3.24 -20.34 -4.52
N ASP A 146 3.99 -21.38 -4.16
CA ASP A 146 3.45 -22.74 -3.95
C ASP A 146 2.37 -22.74 -2.88
N PHE A 147 2.62 -22.07 -1.75
CA PHE A 147 1.65 -21.95 -0.67
C PHE A 147 0.33 -21.33 -1.14
N VAL A 148 0.39 -20.20 -1.86
CA VAL A 148 -0.81 -19.53 -2.40
C VAL A 148 -1.54 -20.41 -3.39
N GLN A 149 -0.84 -21.03 -4.33
CA GLN A 149 -1.46 -21.89 -5.35
C GLN A 149 -2.19 -23.08 -4.73
N ARG A 150 -1.55 -23.77 -3.76
CA ARG A 150 -2.18 -24.88 -3.04
C ARG A 150 -3.35 -24.42 -2.18
N GLY A 151 -3.19 -23.29 -1.49
CA GLY A 151 -4.25 -22.71 -0.67
C GLY A 151 -5.47 -22.32 -1.51
N ASP A 152 -5.27 -21.69 -2.65
CA ASP A 152 -6.36 -21.25 -3.53
C ASP A 152 -7.10 -22.43 -4.15
N ARG A 153 -6.38 -23.52 -4.50
CA ARG A 153 -7.04 -24.77 -4.88
C ARG A 153 -7.98 -25.28 -3.78
N ILE A 154 -7.59 -25.21 -2.52
CA ILE A 154 -8.46 -25.64 -1.40
C ILE A 154 -9.65 -24.68 -1.19
N LYS A 155 -9.41 -23.37 -1.26
CA LYS A 155 -10.46 -22.35 -1.10
C LYS A 155 -11.55 -22.48 -2.16
N TYR A 156 -11.14 -22.65 -3.42
CA TYR A 156 -12.01 -22.49 -4.58
C TYR A 156 -12.40 -23.79 -5.29
N SER A 157 -11.75 -24.93 -5.02
CA SER A 157 -12.17 -26.22 -5.57
C SER A 157 -13.40 -26.79 -4.85
N THR A 158 -14.08 -27.71 -5.55
CA THR A 158 -15.14 -28.58 -5.03
C THR A 158 -14.60 -29.93 -4.54
N GLU A 159 -13.31 -30.19 -4.73
CA GLU A 159 -12.62 -31.42 -4.28
C GLU A 159 -12.63 -31.58 -2.76
N GLN A 160 -12.57 -32.84 -2.31
CA GLN A 160 -12.31 -33.18 -0.92
C GLN A 160 -10.80 -33.21 -0.68
N PHE A 161 -10.35 -32.53 0.37
CA PHE A 161 -8.94 -32.50 0.77
C PHE A 161 -8.76 -33.31 2.06
N HIS A 162 -7.65 -34.04 2.13
CA HIS A 162 -7.34 -34.88 3.28
C HIS A 162 -6.52 -34.10 4.32
N ALA A 163 -6.62 -34.51 5.60
CA ALA A 163 -5.87 -33.91 6.71
C ALA A 163 -4.37 -33.77 6.40
N LYS A 164 -3.76 -34.80 5.81
CA LYS A 164 -2.34 -34.78 5.40
C LYS A 164 -1.97 -33.58 4.51
N GLN A 165 -2.83 -33.20 3.56
CA GLN A 165 -2.55 -32.07 2.66
C GLN A 165 -2.61 -30.73 3.41
N LEU A 166 -3.48 -30.62 4.40
CA LEU A 166 -3.59 -29.46 5.28
C LEU A 166 -2.36 -29.36 6.20
N ASP A 167 -1.93 -30.49 6.75
CA ASP A 167 -0.75 -30.58 7.61
C ASP A 167 0.54 -30.22 6.85
N GLU A 168 0.67 -30.69 5.60
CA GLU A 168 1.78 -30.31 4.71
C GLU A 168 1.78 -28.81 4.40
N LEU A 169 0.61 -28.19 4.27
CA LEU A 169 0.50 -26.77 3.97
C LEU A 169 0.77 -25.90 5.21
N LEU A 170 0.30 -26.34 6.38
CA LEU A 170 0.65 -25.74 7.68
C LEU A 170 2.17 -25.82 7.92
N LYS A 171 2.77 -26.98 7.65
CA LYS A 171 4.21 -27.16 7.75
C LYS A 171 4.97 -26.20 6.82
N SER A 172 4.54 -26.08 5.56
CA SER A 172 5.14 -25.11 4.61
C SER A 172 5.11 -23.68 5.15
N ALA A 173 3.97 -23.23 5.70
CA ALA A 173 3.87 -21.92 6.34
C ALA A 173 4.83 -21.77 7.53
N ARG A 174 4.90 -22.78 8.40
CA ARG A 174 5.77 -22.78 9.59
C ARG A 174 7.26 -22.76 9.21
N ASP A 175 7.64 -23.53 8.20
CA ASP A 175 9.00 -23.60 7.68
C ASP A 175 9.41 -22.24 7.11
N PHE A 176 8.53 -21.59 6.33
CA PHE A 176 8.77 -20.23 5.83
C PHE A 176 8.97 -19.22 6.98
N VAL A 177 8.06 -19.17 7.95
CA VAL A 177 8.12 -18.21 9.08
C VAL A 177 9.43 -18.38 9.86
N THR A 178 9.80 -19.62 10.15
CA THR A 178 11.02 -19.94 10.91
C THR A 178 12.28 -19.55 10.15
N GLN A 179 12.37 -19.91 8.86
CA GLN A 179 13.51 -19.56 8.02
C GLN A 179 13.64 -18.04 7.83
N ALA A 180 12.52 -17.38 7.51
CA ALA A 180 12.47 -15.93 7.36
C ALA A 180 12.96 -15.21 8.62
N ASN A 181 12.51 -15.63 9.81
CA ASN A 181 12.96 -15.01 11.05
C ASN A 181 14.46 -15.22 11.28
N SER A 182 14.95 -16.45 11.13
CA SER A 182 16.38 -16.77 11.34
C SER A 182 17.31 -15.98 10.42
N GLU A 183 16.90 -15.77 9.17
CA GLU A 183 17.67 -15.00 8.19
C GLU A 183 17.67 -13.51 8.53
N LEU A 184 16.53 -12.96 8.98
CA LEU A 184 16.44 -11.57 9.41
C LEU A 184 17.27 -11.29 10.67
N GLU A 185 17.26 -12.22 11.63
CA GLU A 185 18.13 -12.15 12.82
C GLU A 185 19.61 -12.17 12.42
N SER A 186 20.00 -13.06 11.51
CA SER A 186 21.37 -13.14 10.99
C SER A 186 21.80 -11.82 10.34
N GLN A 187 20.94 -11.18 9.56
CA GLN A 187 21.22 -9.88 8.94
C GLN A 187 21.34 -8.76 9.97
N ARG A 188 20.49 -8.75 11.00
CA ARG A 188 20.57 -7.79 12.11
C ARG A 188 21.88 -7.91 12.87
N MET A 189 22.33 -9.13 13.16
CA MET A 189 23.61 -9.39 13.82
C MET A 189 24.80 -8.90 13.01
N VAL A 190 24.85 -9.22 11.71
CA VAL A 190 25.90 -8.76 10.79
C VAL A 190 25.92 -7.22 10.71
N GLN A 191 24.76 -6.58 10.78
CA GLN A 191 24.67 -5.13 10.76
C GLN A 191 25.19 -4.53 12.07
N GLN A 192 24.80 -5.07 13.23
CA GLN A 192 25.28 -4.62 14.55
C GLN A 192 26.80 -4.73 14.72
N GLU A 193 27.41 -5.80 14.18
CA GLU A 193 28.87 -5.97 14.20
C GLU A 193 29.59 -4.88 13.39
N LYS A 194 29.05 -4.48 12.23
CA LYS A 194 29.60 -3.39 11.41
C LYS A 194 29.46 -2.00 12.04
N LEU A 195 28.52 -1.83 12.95
CA LEU A 195 28.17 -0.55 13.59
C LEU A 195 28.91 -0.33 14.91
N THR A 196 29.53 -1.37 15.48
CA THR A 196 30.28 -1.28 16.73
C THR A 196 31.67 -0.67 16.45
N PRO A 197 32.00 0.52 16.96
CA PRO A 197 33.32 1.12 16.72
C PRO A 197 34.42 0.29 17.40
N LEU A 198 35.55 0.11 16.71
CA LEU A 198 36.75 -0.51 17.28
C LEU A 198 37.12 0.17 18.62
N PRO A 199 37.46 -0.61 19.68
CA PRO A 199 37.92 -0.02 20.94
C PRO A 199 39.13 0.90 20.70
N GLN A 200 39.11 2.11 21.27
CA GLN A 200 40.19 3.11 21.18
C GLN A 200 41.55 2.64 21.74
N ALA A 201 41.65 1.40 22.19
CA ALA A 201 42.87 0.79 22.73
C ALA A 201 43.97 0.52 21.67
N TYR A 202 43.69 0.70 20.37
CA TYR A 202 44.66 0.46 19.29
C TYR A 202 45.25 1.74 18.65
N GLN A 203 44.97 2.93 19.20
CA GLN A 203 45.47 4.21 18.66
C GLN A 203 46.69 4.79 19.41
N ARG A 204 47.58 3.95 19.95
CA ARG A 204 48.88 4.41 20.50
C ARG A 204 50.05 3.95 19.66
#